data_AF-A0A1E1JUJ6-F1
#
_entry.id   AF-A0A1E1JUJ6-F1
#
_cell.length_a   1.000
_cell.length_b   1.000
_cell.length_c   1.000
_cell.angle_alpha   90.00
_cell.angle_beta   90.00
_cell.angle_gamma   90.00
#
_symmetry.space_group_name_H-M   'P 1'
#
loop_
_entity.id
_entity.type
_entity.pdbx_description
1 polymer ?
#
loop_
_entity_poly.entity_id
_entity_poly.type
_entity_poly.pdbx_seq_one_letter_code
_entity_poly.pdbx_strand_id
1 'polypeptide(L)'
;MDEQLNGGCFFVSGDKEGVYVFVWIDVEEIERVVRAHQVDVTDSDAVEEAVDRVVMEFNGRLDIFIANSGMAWEETTVLPSPISAYRHIMATNLDSVYFCARSAGKHFCRQHKEKTTFTGEPFAGEELVGCKRGSFIATASMNAHVVNYPHVQTAYNASKAGVVHMCKSLAVEWADFARVNTVSPGFIQSGLTAAVPEDVQDQLKEKTPLRQIGELDEMKGVYLYLASDASSFTTGTDIIADGGYTLW
;
A
#
# COMPACT_ATOMS: atom_id res chain seq x y z
N MET A 1 11.83 19.46 14.25
CA MET A 1 10.71 20.25 13.72
C MET A 1 9.80 19.22 13.08
N ASP A 2 8.92 18.69 13.92
CA ASP A 2 8.06 17.54 13.63
C ASP A 2 6.87 17.99 12.79
N GLU A 3 6.80 17.48 11.55
CA GLU A 3 5.55 17.37 10.82
C GLU A 3 5.37 15.88 10.47
N GLN A 4 4.51 15.22 11.24
CA GLN A 4 4.01 13.88 10.95
C GLN A 4 3.31 13.89 9.59
N LEU A 5 3.97 13.34 8.56
CA LEU A 5 3.32 13.01 7.30
C LEU A 5 2.44 11.77 7.51
N ASN A 6 1.19 12.01 7.90
CA ASN A 6 0.14 11.00 8.00
C ASN A 6 -0.30 10.59 6.58
N GLY A 7 0.17 9.43 6.11
CA GLY A 7 -0.25 8.80 4.85
C GLY A 7 0.59 9.20 3.64
N GLY A 8 1.32 8.26 3.06
CA GLY A 8 2.08 8.45 1.83
C GLY A 8 1.93 7.25 0.90
N CYS A 9 1.92 7.51 -0.41
CA CYS A 9 2.13 6.51 -1.46
C CYS A 9 3.61 6.44 -1.77
N PHE A 10 4.16 5.22 -1.86
CA PHE A 10 5.56 5.02 -2.22
C PHE A 10 5.69 4.64 -3.68
N PHE A 11 6.59 5.35 -4.36
CA PHE A 11 6.92 5.17 -5.75
C PHE A 11 8.34 4.67 -5.83
N VAL A 12 8.56 3.66 -6.65
CA VAL A 12 9.89 3.14 -6.91
C VAL A 12 10.05 2.98 -8.41
N SER A 13 11.04 3.67 -8.95
CA SER A 13 11.60 3.42 -10.27
C SER A 13 12.96 2.75 -10.12
N GLY A 14 13.20 1.66 -10.84
CA GLY A 14 14.51 1.02 -10.91
C GLY A 14 15.50 1.76 -11.84
N ASP A 15 16.78 1.49 -11.66
CA ASP A 15 17.87 1.82 -12.59
C ASP A 15 18.60 0.55 -13.07
N LYS A 16 19.74 0.70 -13.78
CA LYS A 16 20.52 -0.43 -14.31
C LYS A 16 21.16 -1.30 -13.21
N GLU A 17 21.21 -0.84 -11.97
CA GLU A 17 21.81 -1.54 -10.83
C GLU A 17 20.77 -2.26 -9.96
N GLY A 18 19.47 -1.95 -10.10
CA GLY A 18 18.38 -2.70 -9.49
C GLY A 18 17.10 -1.91 -9.24
N VAL A 19 16.17 -2.50 -8.46
CA VAL A 19 14.88 -1.90 -8.07
C VAL A 19 14.79 -1.74 -6.55
N TYR A 20 14.32 -0.58 -6.10
CA TYR A 20 14.66 -0.05 -4.77
C TYR A 20 13.47 0.45 -3.97
N VAL A 21 12.93 -0.41 -3.12
CA VAL A 21 11.68 -0.16 -2.40
C VAL A 21 11.88 0.73 -1.19
N PHE A 22 11.27 1.91 -1.19
CA PHE A 22 11.22 2.77 -0.01
C PHE A 22 9.87 2.57 0.66
N VAL A 23 9.84 1.91 1.81
CA VAL A 23 8.69 1.87 2.71
C VAL A 23 9.25 2.25 4.07
N TRP A 24 9.11 3.51 4.49
CA TRP A 24 9.59 3.99 5.80
C TRP A 24 10.95 3.38 6.22
N ILE A 25 11.97 3.55 5.37
CA ILE A 25 13.33 3.07 5.67
C ILE A 25 14.18 4.30 5.95
N ASP A 26 14.86 4.34 7.09
CA ASP A 26 16.03 5.18 7.30
C ASP A 26 17.00 4.98 6.13
N VAL A 27 17.15 6.01 5.29
CA VAL A 27 17.83 5.93 3.99
C VAL A 27 19.31 6.27 4.14
N GLU A 28 20.03 5.63 5.04
CA GLU A 28 21.44 6.01 5.30
C GLU A 28 22.47 5.34 4.37
N GLU A 29 22.16 4.24 3.68
CA GLU A 29 23.23 3.41 3.07
C GLU A 29 23.30 3.34 1.54
N ILE A 30 22.48 4.07 0.76
CA ILE A 30 22.54 3.99 -0.71
C ILE A 30 22.37 5.38 -1.35
N GLU A 31 23.24 5.76 -2.29
CA GLU A 31 23.13 6.99 -3.11
C GLU A 31 21.85 6.96 -3.96
N ARG A 32 20.69 7.25 -3.36
CA ARG A 32 19.41 7.25 -4.07
C ARG A 32 18.67 8.58 -3.91
N VAL A 33 18.02 8.98 -5.00
CA VAL A 33 17.17 10.17 -5.03
C VAL A 33 15.82 9.82 -4.41
N VAL A 34 15.53 10.41 -3.26
CA VAL A 34 14.21 10.37 -2.62
C VAL A 34 13.51 11.71 -2.84
N ARG A 35 12.22 11.67 -3.16
CA ARG A 35 11.34 12.84 -3.30
C ARG A 35 10.05 12.59 -2.55
N ALA A 36 9.60 13.59 -1.81
CA ALA A 36 8.33 13.56 -1.10
C ALA A 36 7.37 14.55 -1.76
N HIS A 37 6.14 14.11 -2.00
CA HIS A 37 5.07 14.92 -2.57
C HIS A 37 3.86 14.86 -1.64
N GLN A 38 3.31 16.03 -1.30
CA GLN A 38 2.06 16.09 -0.54
C GLN A 38 0.89 15.95 -1.51
N VAL A 39 0.01 14.96 -1.26
CA VAL A 39 -1.11 14.63 -2.14
C VAL A 39 -2.32 14.29 -1.29
N ASP A 40 -3.47 14.90 -1.58
CA ASP A 40 -4.74 14.41 -1.05
C ASP A 40 -5.16 13.19 -1.86
N VAL A 41 -5.02 12.01 -1.26
CA VAL A 41 -5.34 10.74 -1.92
C VAL A 41 -6.85 10.49 -2.07
N THR A 42 -7.70 11.36 -1.51
CA THR A 42 -9.16 11.30 -1.70
C THR A 42 -9.64 12.07 -2.93
N ASP A 43 -8.75 12.81 -3.59
CA ASP A 43 -8.99 13.50 -4.86
C ASP A 43 -8.33 12.72 -6.01
N SER A 44 -9.15 12.19 -6.92
CA SER A 44 -8.65 11.38 -8.03
C SER A 44 -7.78 12.15 -9.01
N ASP A 45 -8.06 13.44 -9.23
CA ASP A 45 -7.31 14.27 -10.17
C ASP A 45 -5.96 14.65 -9.55
N ALA A 46 -5.95 14.99 -8.26
CA ALA A 46 -4.71 15.24 -7.52
C ALA A 46 -3.78 14.02 -7.50
N VAL A 47 -4.34 12.81 -7.34
CA VAL A 47 -3.57 11.56 -7.44
C VAL A 47 -3.01 11.38 -8.85
N GLU A 48 -3.81 11.54 -9.90
CA GLU A 48 -3.34 11.39 -11.28
C GLU A 48 -2.20 12.35 -11.60
N GLU A 49 -2.35 13.64 -11.26
CA GLU A 49 -1.31 14.66 -11.45
C GLU A 49 -0.03 14.37 -10.66
N ALA A 50 -0.15 13.87 -9.43
CA ALA A 50 1.01 13.54 -8.61
C ALA A 50 1.79 12.34 -9.17
N VAL A 51 1.08 11.29 -9.62
CA VAL A 51 1.73 10.12 -10.24
C VAL A 51 2.45 10.54 -11.53
N ASP A 52 1.80 11.32 -12.40
CA ASP A 52 2.41 11.78 -13.65
C ASP A 52 3.67 12.62 -13.38
N ARG A 53 3.62 13.49 -12.37
CA ARG A 53 4.78 14.29 -11.92
C ARG A 53 5.93 13.42 -11.44
N VAL A 54 5.65 12.43 -10.60
CA VAL A 54 6.67 11.48 -10.13
C VAL A 54 7.26 10.72 -11.31
N VAL A 55 6.44 10.21 -12.22
CA VAL A 55 6.93 9.51 -13.42
C VAL A 55 7.86 10.42 -14.24
N MET A 56 7.51 11.70 -14.43
CA MET A 56 8.38 12.67 -15.11
C MET A 56 9.72 12.88 -14.38
N GLU A 57 9.70 13.02 -13.07
CA GLU A 57 10.90 13.23 -12.24
C GLU A 57 11.83 12.01 -12.24
N PHE A 58 11.25 10.81 -12.37
CA PHE A 58 11.96 9.54 -12.25
C PHE A 58 12.09 8.83 -13.60
N ASN A 59 12.77 9.50 -14.55
CA ASN A 59 13.15 8.95 -15.87
C ASN A 59 11.98 8.49 -16.76
N GLY A 60 10.77 9.01 -16.53
CA GLY A 60 9.60 8.72 -17.36
C GLY A 60 9.00 7.32 -17.14
N ARG A 61 9.28 6.66 -16.01
CA ARG A 61 8.83 5.29 -15.71
C ARG A 61 8.25 5.12 -14.30
N LEU A 62 7.40 4.10 -14.16
CA LEU A 62 6.88 3.61 -12.88
C LEU A 62 7.00 2.07 -12.84
N ASP A 63 7.70 1.52 -11.85
CA ASP A 63 7.88 0.06 -11.74
C ASP A 63 7.06 -0.55 -10.62
N ILE A 64 7.07 0.10 -9.46
CA ILE A 64 6.31 -0.32 -8.29
C ILE A 64 5.51 0.86 -7.78
N PHE A 65 4.27 0.56 -7.39
CA PHE A 65 3.40 1.48 -6.68
C PHE A 65 2.93 0.82 -5.38
N ILE A 66 3.09 1.51 -4.25
CA ILE A 66 2.58 1.07 -2.96
C ILE A 66 1.49 2.03 -2.48
N ALA A 67 0.24 1.58 -2.56
CA ALA A 67 -0.94 2.26 -2.03
C ALA A 67 -1.06 1.98 -0.53
N ASN A 68 -0.34 2.75 0.28
CA ASN A 68 -0.23 2.54 1.73
C ASN A 68 -1.15 3.44 2.58
N SER A 69 -1.65 4.54 2.02
CA SER A 69 -2.48 5.50 2.76
C SER A 69 -3.71 4.83 3.38
N GLY A 70 -4.00 5.24 4.62
CA GLY A 70 -5.17 4.75 5.33
C GLY A 70 -5.30 5.41 6.69
N MET A 71 -6.49 5.35 7.24
CA MET A 71 -6.82 5.86 8.56
C MET A 71 -7.56 4.82 9.38
N ALA A 72 -7.32 4.83 10.69
CA ALA A 72 -8.08 4.03 11.63
C ALA A 72 -9.47 4.64 11.89
N TRP A 73 -10.41 3.78 12.26
CA TRP A 73 -11.76 4.19 12.67
C TRP A 73 -11.74 4.58 14.14
N GLU A 74 -12.19 5.81 14.45
CA GLU A 74 -12.42 6.29 15.81
C GLU A 74 -13.44 5.38 16.51
N GLU A 75 -13.15 4.90 17.72
CA GLU A 75 -13.85 3.83 18.47
C GLU A 75 -15.35 4.08 18.77
N THR A 76 -16.15 4.26 17.72
CA THR A 76 -17.57 4.56 17.75
C THR A 76 -18.31 3.49 16.97
N THR A 77 -19.43 3.00 17.47
CA THR A 77 -20.23 2.01 16.73
C THR A 77 -21.04 2.69 15.63
N VAL A 78 -21.61 1.90 14.71
CA VAL A 78 -22.37 2.44 13.55
C VAL A 78 -23.50 3.40 13.96
N LEU A 79 -24.14 3.19 15.11
CA LEU A 79 -25.32 3.97 15.54
C LEU A 79 -24.99 5.43 15.93
N PRO A 80 -24.00 5.71 16.79
CA PRO A 80 -23.61 7.08 17.13
C PRO A 80 -22.77 7.78 16.06
N SER A 81 -22.11 7.05 15.14
CA SER A 81 -21.22 7.66 14.15
C SER A 81 -22.01 8.41 13.06
N PRO A 82 -21.59 9.63 12.69
CA PRO A 82 -22.21 10.33 11.57
C PRO A 82 -21.83 9.67 10.25
N ILE A 83 -22.73 9.75 9.25
CA ILE A 83 -22.48 9.23 7.89
C ILE A 83 -21.23 9.86 7.25
N SER A 84 -20.87 11.09 7.61
CA SER A 84 -19.63 11.73 7.16
C SER A 84 -18.37 10.97 7.60
N ALA A 85 -18.36 10.40 8.81
CA ALA A 85 -17.23 9.58 9.28
C ALA A 85 -17.09 8.30 8.46
N TYR A 86 -18.22 7.64 8.16
CA TYR A 86 -18.24 6.51 7.22
C TYR A 86 -17.67 6.88 5.85
N ARG A 87 -18.18 7.96 5.25
CA ARG A 87 -17.73 8.41 3.93
C ARG A 87 -16.25 8.76 3.90
N HIS A 88 -15.75 9.43 4.95
CA HIS A 88 -14.35 9.77 5.06
C HIS A 88 -13.46 8.51 5.09
N ILE A 89 -13.85 7.49 5.86
CA ILE A 89 -13.10 6.25 5.96
C ILE A 89 -13.12 5.46 4.65
N MET A 90 -14.27 5.41 3.96
CA MET A 90 -14.33 4.78 2.64
C MET A 90 -13.48 5.54 1.61
N ALA A 91 -13.56 6.88 1.60
CA ALA A 91 -12.76 7.71 0.70
C ALA A 91 -11.26 7.50 0.91
N THR A 92 -10.82 7.50 2.18
CA THR A 92 -9.40 7.37 2.52
C THR A 92 -8.87 5.96 2.40
N ASN A 93 -9.64 4.92 2.76
CA ASN A 93 -9.13 3.54 2.81
C ASN A 93 -9.41 2.73 1.53
N LEU A 94 -10.51 3.00 0.83
CA LEU A 94 -10.92 2.23 -0.34
C LEU A 94 -10.78 3.02 -1.63
N ASP A 95 -11.43 4.19 -1.71
CA ASP A 95 -11.47 4.98 -2.96
C ASP A 95 -10.06 5.47 -3.34
N SER A 96 -9.26 5.89 -2.37
CA SER A 96 -7.86 6.29 -2.58
C SER A 96 -7.03 5.18 -3.26
N VAL A 97 -7.22 3.92 -2.85
CA VAL A 97 -6.52 2.77 -3.44
C VAL A 97 -6.99 2.55 -4.87
N TYR A 98 -8.29 2.72 -5.13
CA TYR A 98 -8.83 2.67 -6.49
C TYR A 98 -8.25 3.77 -7.39
N PHE A 99 -8.15 5.01 -6.89
CA PHE A 99 -7.55 6.12 -7.65
C PHE A 99 -6.08 5.87 -7.94
N CYS A 100 -5.33 5.42 -6.93
CA CYS A 100 -3.93 5.00 -7.08
C CYS A 100 -3.78 3.88 -8.11
N ALA A 101 -4.62 2.84 -8.03
CA ALA A 101 -4.62 1.71 -8.96
C ALA A 101 -4.90 2.17 -10.39
N ARG A 102 -5.93 2.99 -10.60
CA ARG A 102 -6.26 3.53 -11.92
C ARG A 102 -5.09 4.33 -12.52
N SER A 103 -4.45 5.18 -11.70
CA SER A 103 -3.33 6.00 -12.16
C SER A 103 -2.09 5.15 -12.48
N ALA A 104 -1.65 4.30 -11.54
CA ALA A 104 -0.49 3.43 -11.73
C ALA A 104 -0.69 2.42 -12.87
N GLY A 105 -1.88 1.82 -12.96
CA GLY A 105 -2.23 0.85 -13.99
C GLY A 105 -2.13 1.41 -15.42
N LYS A 106 -2.46 2.69 -15.63
CA LYS A 106 -2.25 3.37 -16.92
C LYS A 106 -0.78 3.36 -17.31
N HIS A 107 0.12 3.71 -16.38
CA HIS A 107 1.57 3.71 -16.63
C HIS A 107 2.11 2.31 -16.87
N PHE A 108 1.71 1.33 -16.06
CA PHE A 108 2.12 -0.06 -16.26
C PHE A 108 1.66 -0.62 -17.62
N CYS A 109 0.41 -0.36 -18.01
CA CYS A 109 -0.12 -0.78 -19.31
C CYS A 109 0.66 -0.15 -20.46
N ARG A 110 0.87 1.18 -20.42
CA ARG A 110 1.65 1.90 -21.43
C ARG A 110 3.06 1.33 -21.58
N GLN A 111 3.78 1.15 -20.48
CA GLN A 111 5.16 0.64 -20.48
C GLN A 111 5.29 -0.81 -20.95
N HIS A 112 4.45 -1.71 -20.42
CA HIS A 112 4.66 -3.15 -20.62
C HIS A 112 3.87 -3.72 -21.79
N LYS A 113 2.63 -3.24 -22.02
CA LYS A 113 1.73 -3.73 -23.05
C LYS A 113 1.77 -2.89 -24.33
N GLU A 114 1.68 -1.56 -24.21
CA GLU A 114 1.60 -0.67 -25.36
C GLU A 114 2.98 -0.23 -25.90
N LYS A 115 4.02 -0.35 -25.06
CA LYS A 115 5.39 0.13 -25.34
C LYS A 115 5.45 1.64 -25.61
N THR A 116 4.73 2.43 -24.81
CA THR A 116 4.67 3.90 -24.89
C THR A 116 4.97 4.57 -23.54
N THR A 117 5.40 5.82 -23.57
CA THR A 117 5.48 6.71 -22.40
C THR A 117 4.09 7.28 -22.09
N PHE A 118 3.95 7.97 -20.95
CA PHE A 118 2.69 8.65 -20.61
C PHE A 118 2.33 9.81 -21.57
N THR A 119 3.31 10.35 -22.30
CA THR A 119 3.10 11.35 -23.37
C THR A 119 2.78 10.72 -24.73
N GLY A 120 2.78 9.39 -24.85
CA GLY A 120 2.48 8.66 -26.09
C GLY A 120 3.67 8.43 -27.02
N GLU A 121 4.87 8.83 -26.61
CA GLU A 121 6.10 8.53 -27.36
C GLU A 121 6.48 7.06 -27.18
N PRO A 122 7.22 6.42 -28.11
CA PRO A 122 7.73 5.06 -27.91
C PRO A 122 8.51 4.96 -26.59
N PHE A 123 8.21 3.93 -25.79
CA PHE A 123 8.94 3.68 -24.55
C PHE A 123 10.33 3.15 -24.88
N ALA A 124 11.33 4.04 -24.86
CA ALA A 124 12.74 3.71 -25.11
C ALA A 124 13.46 3.14 -23.87
N GLY A 125 12.73 2.84 -22.79
CA GLY A 125 13.31 2.29 -21.56
C GLY A 125 14.03 0.97 -21.84
N GLU A 126 15.29 0.89 -21.40
CA GLU A 126 16.06 -0.35 -21.47
C GLU A 126 15.36 -1.47 -20.66
N GLU A 127 15.50 -2.71 -21.12
CA GLU A 127 15.08 -3.90 -20.37
C GLU A 127 15.86 -3.93 -19.05
N LEU A 128 15.22 -3.54 -17.95
CA LEU A 128 15.88 -3.52 -16.64
C LEU A 128 16.10 -4.93 -16.11
N VAL A 129 17.16 -5.05 -15.31
CA VAL A 129 17.39 -6.21 -14.45
C VAL A 129 16.47 -6.08 -13.24
N GLY A 130 15.41 -6.87 -13.20
CA GLY A 130 14.41 -6.83 -12.12
C GLY A 130 13.16 -6.03 -12.49
N CYS A 131 11.99 -6.47 -11.99
CA CYS A 131 10.66 -5.93 -12.26
C CYS A 131 10.25 -6.03 -13.74
N LYS A 132 10.14 -7.28 -14.22
CA LYS A 132 9.72 -7.60 -15.61
C LYS A 132 8.34 -7.05 -16.01
N ARG A 133 7.53 -6.67 -15.03
CA ARG A 133 6.17 -6.12 -15.13
C ARG A 133 5.91 -5.20 -13.95
N GLY A 134 4.91 -4.34 -14.08
CA GLY A 134 4.49 -3.44 -13.01
C GLY A 134 4.14 -4.22 -11.74
N SER A 135 4.37 -3.61 -10.57
CA SER A 135 4.04 -4.19 -9.27
C SER A 135 3.19 -3.22 -8.47
N PHE A 136 1.89 -3.51 -8.36
CA PHE A 136 0.98 -2.78 -7.49
C PHE A 136 0.82 -3.51 -6.16
N ILE A 137 1.05 -2.80 -5.07
CA ILE A 137 0.93 -3.33 -3.71
C ILE A 137 -0.01 -2.40 -2.94
N ALA A 138 -1.07 -2.93 -2.34
CA ALA A 138 -1.92 -2.14 -1.45
C ALA A 138 -1.83 -2.62 0.00
N THR A 139 -1.83 -1.68 0.94
CA THR A 139 -1.88 -1.98 2.37
C THR A 139 -3.32 -2.13 2.82
N ALA A 140 -3.73 -3.38 3.03
CA ALA A 140 -5.01 -3.74 3.62
C ALA A 140 -4.89 -3.75 5.16
N SER A 141 -5.29 -4.84 5.81
CA SER A 141 -5.22 -5.05 7.27
C SER A 141 -5.69 -6.47 7.58
N MET A 142 -5.20 -7.07 8.66
CA MET A 142 -5.78 -8.30 9.21
C MET A 142 -7.31 -8.17 9.45
N ASN A 143 -7.81 -6.95 9.68
CA ASN A 143 -9.23 -6.66 9.86
C ASN A 143 -10.09 -6.89 8.60
N ALA A 144 -9.46 -7.14 7.45
CA ALA A 144 -10.13 -7.65 6.26
C ALA A 144 -10.61 -9.10 6.45
N HIS A 145 -10.01 -9.85 7.38
CA HIS A 145 -10.23 -11.29 7.60
C HIS A 145 -10.86 -11.62 8.95
N VAL A 146 -10.70 -10.74 9.93
CA VAL A 146 -11.23 -10.95 11.29
C VAL A 146 -11.84 -9.65 11.84
N VAL A 147 -12.80 -9.80 12.75
CA VAL A 147 -13.23 -8.69 13.60
C VAL A 147 -12.41 -8.77 14.89
N ASN A 148 -11.38 -7.94 15.00
CA ASN A 148 -10.46 -7.98 16.13
C ASN A 148 -11.12 -7.43 17.41
N TYR A 149 -11.01 -8.18 18.51
CA TYR A 149 -11.48 -7.74 19.82
C TYR A 149 -10.40 -6.91 20.53
N PRO A 150 -10.75 -5.82 21.25
CA PRO A 150 -12.11 -5.35 21.58
C PRO A 150 -12.70 -4.32 20.60
N HIS A 151 -12.06 -4.06 19.46
CA HIS A 151 -12.42 -2.96 18.59
C HIS A 151 -13.74 -3.18 17.82
N VAL A 152 -14.51 -2.10 17.66
CA VAL A 152 -15.81 -2.10 16.96
C VAL A 152 -15.76 -1.17 15.74
N GLN A 153 -15.16 -1.62 14.65
CA GLN A 153 -14.76 -0.76 13.53
C GLN A 153 -15.40 -1.19 12.20
N THR A 154 -16.72 -1.13 12.10
CA THR A 154 -17.47 -1.71 10.96
C THR A 154 -17.00 -1.18 9.60
N ALA A 155 -16.90 0.14 9.41
CA ALA A 155 -16.50 0.65 8.09
C ALA A 155 -15.02 0.46 7.79
N TYR A 156 -14.14 0.47 8.81
CA TYR A 156 -12.74 0.15 8.61
C TYR A 156 -12.58 -1.27 8.09
N ASN A 157 -13.18 -2.26 8.78
CA ASN A 157 -13.11 -3.66 8.39
C ASN A 157 -13.71 -3.86 6.99
N ALA A 158 -14.86 -3.23 6.71
CA ALA A 158 -15.46 -3.27 5.37
C ALA A 158 -14.55 -2.65 4.30
N SER A 159 -13.95 -1.50 4.56
CA SER A 159 -13.03 -0.84 3.62
C SER A 159 -11.80 -1.70 3.32
N LYS A 160 -11.18 -2.31 4.35
CA LYS A 160 -9.99 -3.16 4.20
C LYS A 160 -10.31 -4.49 3.52
N ALA A 161 -11.47 -5.09 3.79
CA ALA A 161 -11.97 -6.23 3.03
C ALA A 161 -12.21 -5.87 1.54
N GLY A 162 -12.75 -4.68 1.29
CA GLY A 162 -12.92 -4.11 -0.05
C GLY A 162 -11.60 -3.99 -0.79
N VAL A 163 -10.54 -3.49 -0.13
CA VAL A 163 -9.19 -3.39 -0.72
C VAL A 163 -8.65 -4.77 -1.15
N VAL A 164 -8.75 -5.77 -0.26
CA VAL A 164 -8.30 -7.15 -0.58
C VAL A 164 -9.05 -7.69 -1.80
N HIS A 165 -10.37 -7.56 -1.83
CA HIS A 165 -11.15 -8.10 -2.94
C HIS A 165 -10.93 -7.32 -4.25
N MET A 166 -10.83 -6.00 -4.19
CA MET A 166 -10.51 -5.14 -5.33
C MET A 166 -9.17 -5.54 -5.96
N CYS A 167 -8.12 -5.73 -5.15
CA CYS A 167 -6.81 -6.11 -5.67
C CYS A 167 -6.80 -7.51 -6.31
N LYS A 168 -7.63 -8.44 -5.83
CA LYS A 168 -7.82 -9.75 -6.49
C LYS A 168 -8.43 -9.61 -7.89
N SER A 169 -9.42 -8.73 -8.06
CA SER A 169 -10.00 -8.46 -9.37
C SER A 169 -8.97 -7.80 -10.31
N LEU A 170 -8.27 -6.77 -9.83
CA LEU A 170 -7.21 -6.11 -10.60
C LEU A 170 -6.08 -7.08 -11.00
N ALA A 171 -5.72 -8.04 -10.14
CA ALA A 171 -4.73 -9.07 -10.46
C ALA A 171 -5.09 -9.91 -11.69
N VAL A 172 -6.40 -10.14 -11.91
CA VAL A 172 -6.90 -10.84 -13.11
C VAL A 172 -6.88 -9.89 -14.30
N GLU A 173 -7.35 -8.66 -14.12
CA GLU A 173 -7.43 -7.66 -15.20
C GLU A 173 -6.05 -7.27 -15.76
N TRP A 174 -5.02 -7.28 -14.92
CA TRP A 174 -3.68 -6.76 -15.26
C TRP A 174 -2.65 -7.85 -15.54
N ALA A 175 -3.06 -9.13 -15.59
CA ALA A 175 -2.16 -10.28 -15.61
C ALA A 175 -1.09 -10.26 -16.73
N ASP A 176 -1.36 -9.58 -17.84
CA ASP A 176 -0.47 -9.42 -18.99
C ASP A 176 0.55 -8.27 -18.84
N PHE A 177 0.38 -7.33 -17.91
CA PHE A 177 1.27 -6.17 -17.77
C PHE A 177 1.69 -5.81 -16.32
N ALA A 178 1.03 -6.32 -15.29
CA ALA A 178 1.38 -6.07 -13.90
C ALA A 178 0.99 -7.23 -12.96
N ARG A 179 1.54 -7.20 -11.75
CA ARG A 179 1.09 -8.00 -10.60
C ARG A 179 0.41 -7.08 -9.60
N VAL A 180 -0.61 -7.61 -8.93
CA VAL A 180 -1.37 -6.86 -7.92
C VAL A 180 -1.48 -7.71 -6.68
N ASN A 181 -0.99 -7.24 -5.55
CA ASN A 181 -1.02 -7.97 -4.28
C ASN A 181 -1.38 -7.03 -3.12
N THR A 182 -1.80 -7.61 -2.00
CA THR A 182 -2.02 -6.86 -0.76
C THR A 182 -1.14 -7.36 0.36
N VAL A 183 -0.85 -6.45 1.28
CA VAL A 183 -0.26 -6.76 2.58
C VAL A 183 -1.29 -6.42 3.64
N SER A 184 -1.55 -7.35 4.56
CA SER A 184 -2.50 -7.21 5.66
C SER A 184 -1.75 -7.30 7.00
N PRO A 185 -1.23 -6.18 7.51
CA PRO A 185 -0.56 -6.15 8.80
C PRO A 185 -1.54 -6.41 9.95
N GLY A 186 -1.02 -6.99 11.03
CA GLY A 186 -1.67 -6.96 12.34
C GLY A 186 -1.40 -5.64 13.07
N PHE A 187 -1.25 -5.73 14.40
CA PHE A 187 -0.84 -4.56 15.18
C PHE A 187 0.65 -4.32 15.00
N ILE A 188 1.00 -3.21 14.35
CA ILE A 188 2.37 -2.78 14.11
C ILE A 188 2.61 -1.45 14.82
N GLN A 189 3.68 -1.35 15.59
CA GLN A 189 4.10 -0.16 16.31
C GLN A 189 4.35 0.99 15.34
N SER A 190 3.36 1.87 15.21
CA SER A 190 3.33 2.99 14.28
C SER A 190 2.61 4.17 14.93
N GLY A 191 2.61 5.35 14.28
CA GLY A 191 1.83 6.50 14.78
C GLY A 191 0.34 6.19 15.03
N LEU A 192 -0.24 5.21 14.30
CA LEU A 192 -1.63 4.77 14.47
C LEU A 192 -1.83 3.90 15.73
N THR A 193 -0.85 3.10 16.14
CA THR A 193 -0.95 2.22 17.33
C THR A 193 -0.32 2.81 18.58
N ALA A 194 0.53 3.84 18.45
CA ALA A 194 1.15 4.52 19.58
C ALA A 194 0.15 5.19 20.52
N ALA A 195 -1.08 5.45 20.05
CA ALA A 195 -2.18 5.98 20.85
C ALA A 195 -2.98 4.90 21.61
N VAL A 196 -2.68 3.62 21.42
CA VAL A 196 -3.42 2.52 22.06
C VAL A 196 -2.97 2.37 23.52
N PRO A 197 -3.90 2.39 24.50
CA PRO A 197 -3.58 2.18 25.91
C PRO A 197 -2.84 0.86 26.19
N GLU A 198 -1.96 0.85 27.19
CA GLU A 198 -1.11 -0.31 27.53
C GLU A 198 -1.92 -1.57 27.86
N ASP A 199 -3.05 -1.42 28.55
CA ASP A 199 -3.97 -2.52 28.88
C ASP A 199 -4.63 -3.12 27.64
N VAL A 200 -4.92 -2.31 26.63
CA VAL A 200 -5.39 -2.78 25.32
C VAL A 200 -4.25 -3.49 24.60
N GLN A 201 -3.04 -2.92 24.57
CA GLN A 201 -1.89 -3.58 23.95
C GLN A 201 -1.61 -4.97 24.55
N ASP A 202 -1.75 -5.13 25.86
CA ASP A 202 -1.53 -6.42 26.52
C ASP A 202 -2.60 -7.45 26.15
N GLN A 203 -3.86 -7.04 26.01
CA GLN A 203 -4.91 -7.92 25.48
C GLN A 203 -4.63 -8.35 24.04
N LEU A 204 -4.11 -7.44 23.21
CA LEU A 204 -3.74 -7.74 21.83
C LEU A 204 -2.58 -8.74 21.78
N LYS A 205 -1.52 -8.51 22.56
CA LYS A 205 -0.39 -9.44 22.71
C LYS A 205 -0.86 -10.79 23.24
N GLU A 206 -1.76 -10.83 24.22
CA GLU A 206 -2.27 -12.09 24.77
C GLU A 206 -2.94 -12.95 23.71
N LYS A 207 -3.66 -12.30 22.80
CA LYS A 207 -4.33 -12.96 21.68
C LYS A 207 -3.29 -13.39 20.64
N THR A 208 -2.34 -12.54 20.24
CA THR A 208 -1.29 -12.87 19.25
C THR A 208 -0.37 -14.05 19.66
N PRO A 209 -0.16 -15.10 18.84
CA PRO A 209 0.68 -16.25 19.14
C PRO A 209 2.12 -15.88 19.41
N LEU A 210 2.65 -14.91 18.68
CA LEU A 210 4.00 -14.36 18.91
C LEU A 210 4.09 -13.49 20.18
N ARG A 211 2.97 -13.22 20.87
CA ARG A 211 2.91 -12.49 22.15
C ARG A 211 3.54 -11.09 22.12
N GLN A 212 3.55 -10.47 20.95
CA GLN A 212 4.13 -9.15 20.73
C GLN A 212 3.29 -8.31 19.77
N ILE A 213 3.49 -6.99 19.83
CA ILE A 213 3.14 -6.06 18.76
C ILE A 213 4.28 -6.11 17.77
N GLY A 214 3.97 -6.10 16.46
CA GLY A 214 5.02 -6.10 15.45
C GLY A 214 5.70 -4.74 15.31
N GLU A 215 6.90 -4.72 14.77
CA GLU A 215 7.66 -3.50 14.48
C GLU A 215 7.53 -3.11 13.01
N LEU A 216 7.67 -1.80 12.70
CA LEU A 216 7.64 -1.31 11.32
C LEU A 216 8.67 -2.02 10.43
N ASP A 217 9.84 -2.34 10.99
CA ASP A 217 10.93 -3.01 10.30
C ASP A 217 10.56 -4.41 9.80
N GLU A 218 9.64 -5.10 10.49
CA GLU A 218 9.19 -6.44 10.10
C GLU A 218 8.35 -6.39 8.81
N MET A 219 7.74 -5.24 8.49
CA MET A 219 6.97 -5.09 7.25
C MET A 219 7.86 -4.92 6.02
N LYS A 220 9.08 -4.39 6.18
CA LYS A 220 9.98 -4.07 5.05
C LYS A 220 10.23 -5.30 4.16
N GLY A 221 10.46 -6.46 4.76
CA GLY A 221 10.69 -7.71 4.03
C GLY A 221 9.51 -8.14 3.16
N VAL A 222 8.27 -7.93 3.64
CA VAL A 222 7.05 -8.30 2.92
C VAL A 222 6.86 -7.43 1.68
N TYR A 223 7.01 -6.11 1.84
CA TYR A 223 6.92 -5.18 0.69
C TYR A 223 8.05 -5.39 -0.30
N LEU A 224 9.28 -5.62 0.18
CA LEU A 224 10.43 -5.90 -0.69
C LEU A 224 10.25 -7.18 -1.52
N TYR A 225 9.72 -8.25 -0.90
CA TYR A 225 9.36 -9.47 -1.62
C TYR A 225 8.38 -9.17 -2.76
N LEU A 226 7.25 -8.52 -2.44
CA LEU A 226 6.19 -8.23 -3.41
C LEU A 226 6.61 -7.28 -4.52
N ALA A 227 7.51 -6.36 -4.23
CA ALA A 227 8.00 -5.38 -5.17
C ALA A 227 9.10 -5.91 -6.11
N SER A 228 9.81 -6.95 -5.70
CA SER A 228 10.91 -7.53 -6.49
C SER A 228 10.49 -8.71 -7.38
N ASP A 229 11.39 -9.15 -8.27
CA ASP A 229 11.18 -10.33 -9.10
C ASP A 229 11.15 -11.65 -8.31
N ALA A 230 11.51 -11.64 -7.01
CA ALA A 230 11.33 -12.79 -6.13
C ALA A 230 9.86 -13.24 -6.06
N SER A 231 8.92 -12.32 -6.27
CA SER A 231 7.48 -12.56 -6.32
C SER A 231 6.91 -12.54 -7.75
N SER A 232 7.74 -12.82 -8.76
CA SER A 232 7.36 -12.77 -10.19
C SER A 232 6.20 -13.69 -10.60
N PHE A 233 5.87 -14.69 -9.78
CA PHE A 233 4.72 -15.59 -9.93
C PHE A 233 3.64 -15.39 -8.85
N THR A 234 3.70 -14.29 -8.09
CA THR A 234 2.72 -13.94 -7.05
C THR A 234 1.87 -12.77 -7.52
N THR A 235 0.58 -13.01 -7.75
CA THR A 235 -0.44 -12.00 -8.05
C THR A 235 -1.77 -12.44 -7.43
N GLY A 236 -2.60 -11.48 -6.99
CA GLY A 236 -3.86 -11.73 -6.30
C GLY A 236 -3.70 -12.26 -4.87
N THR A 237 -2.49 -12.29 -4.33
CA THR A 237 -2.26 -12.74 -2.95
C THR A 237 -2.52 -11.61 -1.97
N ASP A 238 -2.96 -11.99 -0.77
CA ASP A 238 -2.87 -11.16 0.41
C ASP A 238 -1.86 -11.80 1.37
N ILE A 239 -0.79 -11.08 1.72
CA ILE A 239 0.18 -11.53 2.72
C ILE A 239 -0.26 -10.98 4.08
N ILE A 240 -0.76 -11.86 4.95
CA ILE A 240 -1.12 -11.51 6.32
C ILE A 240 0.13 -11.58 7.20
N ALA A 241 0.48 -10.46 7.82
CA ALA A 241 1.64 -10.33 8.70
C ALA A 241 1.19 -9.78 10.06
N ASP A 242 0.63 -10.65 10.89
CA ASP A 242 -0.11 -10.29 12.10
C ASP A 242 0.33 -11.05 13.36
N GLY A 243 1.49 -11.71 13.31
CA GLY A 243 1.97 -12.57 14.40
C GLY A 243 1.07 -13.78 14.69
N GLY A 244 0.20 -14.14 13.74
CA GLY A 244 -0.77 -15.22 13.83
C GLY A 244 -2.12 -14.80 14.42
N TYR A 245 -2.41 -13.50 14.55
CA TYR A 245 -3.65 -12.99 15.14
C TYR A 245 -4.93 -13.60 14.56
N THR A 246 -4.94 -13.82 13.25
CA THR A 246 -6.11 -14.28 12.49
C THR A 246 -6.34 -15.79 12.55
N LEU A 247 -5.57 -16.57 13.32
CA LEU A 247 -5.61 -18.04 13.29
C LEU A 247 -6.68 -18.69 14.19
N TRP A 248 -7.40 -17.96 15.06
CA TRP A 248 -8.49 -18.48 15.91
C TRP A 248 -9.81 -17.77 15.69
#